data_AF-A0A0F7D2D5-F1
#
_entry.id   AF-A0A0F7D2D5-F1
#
_cell.length_a   1.000
_cell.length_b   1.000
_cell.length_c   1.000
_cell.angle_alpha   90.00
_cell.angle_beta   90.00
_cell.angle_gamma   90.00
#
_symmetry.space_group_name_H-M   'P 1'
#
loop_
_entity.id
_entity.type
_entity.pdbx_description
1 polymer ?
#
loop_
_entity_poly.entity_id
_entity_poly.type
_entity_poly.pdbx_seq_one_letter_code
_entity_poly.pdbx_strand_id
1 'polypeptide(L)'
;MKKRTPTHRMSEDEFINSATSHTLIVPAPAAVAEKPQGRKRVYKALSVSLTDNHVEMIDEVIGHAARNGIVRITRSDVIKLAIDTLADKSEAQLLALLKKI
;
A
#
# COMPACT_ATOMS: atom_id res chain seq x y z
N MET A 1 -28.77 20.45 37.37
CA MET A 1 -27.85 20.31 36.22
C MET A 1 -28.45 21.07 35.03
N LYS A 2 -27.92 22.26 34.69
CA LYS A 2 -28.42 23.06 33.55
C LYS A 2 -27.66 22.65 32.28
N LYS A 3 -28.32 21.94 31.37
CA LYS A 3 -27.78 21.63 30.04
C LYS A 3 -27.76 22.93 29.21
N ARG A 4 -26.58 23.38 28.78
CA ARG A 4 -26.41 24.55 27.91
C ARG A 4 -26.53 24.09 26.46
N THR A 5 -27.56 24.55 25.76
CA THR A 5 -27.70 24.41 24.31
C THR A 5 -26.74 25.39 23.63
N PRO A 6 -25.89 24.98 22.68
CA PRO A 6 -24.96 25.90 22.03
C PRO A 6 -25.73 26.75 21.01
N THR A 7 -25.90 28.04 21.31
CA THR A 7 -26.53 29.05 20.44
C THR A 7 -25.50 29.73 19.54
N HIS A 8 -24.64 28.95 18.88
CA HIS A 8 -23.65 29.50 17.96
C HIS A 8 -23.77 28.79 16.62
N ARG A 9 -24.34 29.50 15.62
CA ARG A 9 -24.24 29.11 14.22
C ARG A 9 -22.86 29.56 13.75
N MET A 10 -21.91 28.63 13.68
CA MET A 10 -20.59 28.91 13.12
C MET A 10 -20.74 29.29 11.65
N SER A 11 -19.98 30.30 11.21
CA SER A 11 -19.95 30.68 9.79
C SER A 11 -19.21 29.60 9.00
N GLU A 12 -19.49 29.50 7.70
CA GLU A 12 -18.93 28.45 6.83
C GLU A 12 -17.39 28.48 6.81
N ASP A 13 -16.81 29.69 6.83
CA ASP A 13 -15.36 29.88 6.95
C ASP A 13 -14.80 29.35 8.28
N GLU A 14 -15.56 29.45 9.37
CA GLU A 14 -15.16 28.96 10.69
C GLU A 14 -15.23 27.43 10.76
N PHE A 15 -16.21 26.81 10.08
CA PHE A 15 -16.29 25.36 9.94
C PHE A 15 -15.12 24.80 9.11
N ILE A 16 -14.82 25.42 7.97
CA ILE A 16 -13.73 25.00 7.07
C ILE A 16 -12.37 25.11 7.77
N ASN A 17 -12.14 26.20 8.52
CA ASN A 17 -10.88 26.44 9.22
C ASN A 17 -10.73 25.66 10.54
N SER A 18 -11.82 25.10 11.08
CA SER A 18 -11.74 24.22 12.27
C SER A 18 -11.19 22.83 11.93
N ALA A 19 -11.32 22.38 10.68
CA ALA A 19 -10.86 21.07 10.22
C ALA A 19 -9.38 21.06 9.80
N THR A 20 -8.78 22.22 9.55
CA THR A 20 -7.33 22.38 9.37
C THR A 20 -6.68 22.48 10.74
N SER A 21 -6.54 21.32 11.40
CA SER A 21 -5.70 21.13 12.58
C SER A 21 -4.27 21.56 12.26
N HIS A 22 -3.95 22.84 12.52
CA HIS A 22 -2.60 23.25 12.85
C HIS A 22 -2.14 22.36 13.99
N THR A 23 -1.16 21.50 13.72
CA THR A 23 -0.37 20.84 14.75
C THR A 23 0.22 21.96 15.61
N LEU A 24 -0.43 22.22 16.73
CA LEU A 24 0.10 23.04 17.80
C LEU A 24 1.48 22.47 18.13
N ILE A 25 2.52 23.21 17.74
CA ILE A 25 3.88 22.97 18.20
C ILE A 25 3.84 23.27 19.70
N VAL A 26 3.52 22.24 20.48
CA VAL A 26 3.85 22.21 21.90
C VAL A 26 5.38 22.10 21.93
N PRO A 27 6.12 23.04 22.54
CA PRO A 27 7.53 22.81 22.81
C PRO A 27 7.59 21.77 23.93
N ALA A 28 7.63 20.49 23.56
CA ALA A 28 7.90 19.41 24.49
C ALA A 28 9.41 19.41 24.82
N PRO A 29 9.79 19.18 26.08
CA PRO A 29 11.16 19.25 26.54
C PRO A 29 12.02 18.15 25.92
N ALA A 30 13.32 18.44 25.88
CA ALA A 30 14.36 17.72 25.17
C ALA A 30 14.34 16.18 25.26
N ALA A 31 14.74 15.59 24.13
CA ALA A 31 15.45 14.33 23.96
C ALA A 31 14.70 13.02 24.27
N VAL A 32 14.11 12.40 23.23
CA VAL A 32 14.21 10.96 23.00
C VAL A 32 14.20 10.65 21.49
N ALA A 33 15.31 10.07 21.03
CA ALA A 33 15.47 9.21 19.85
C ALA A 33 15.05 9.76 18.47
N GLU A 34 16.07 10.14 17.70
CA GLU A 34 16.06 10.06 16.25
C GLU A 34 15.57 8.67 15.81
N LYS A 35 14.29 8.56 15.43
CA LYS A 35 13.85 7.43 14.60
C LYS A 35 14.62 7.56 13.29
N PRO A 36 15.26 6.49 12.78
CA PRO A 36 15.92 6.55 11.50
C PRO A 36 14.84 6.93 10.49
N GLN A 37 15.05 8.04 9.80
CA GLN A 37 14.21 8.48 8.70
C GLN A 37 14.37 7.44 7.59
N GLY A 38 13.62 6.33 7.73
CA GLY A 38 13.67 5.22 6.81
C GLY A 38 13.36 5.74 5.43
N ARG A 39 14.29 5.50 4.49
CA ARG A 39 14.13 5.81 3.07
C ARG A 39 12.71 5.38 2.67
N LYS A 40 11.81 6.34 2.42
CA LYS A 40 10.45 6.03 1.96
C LYS A 40 10.62 5.18 0.71
N ARG A 41 10.31 3.87 0.77
CA ARG A 41 10.28 3.02 -0.42
C ARG A 41 9.22 3.61 -1.34
N VAL A 42 9.66 4.30 -2.38
CA VAL A 42 8.77 4.83 -3.42
C VAL A 42 8.35 3.64 -4.27
N TYR A 43 7.19 3.08 -3.97
CA TYR A 43 6.60 2.05 -4.82
C TYR A 43 6.07 2.73 -6.08
N LYS A 44 6.55 2.29 -7.25
CA LYS A 44 5.97 2.68 -8.54
C LYS A 44 4.80 1.74 -8.83
N ALA A 45 3.59 2.29 -8.95
CA ALA A 45 2.44 1.53 -9.40
C ALA A 45 2.63 1.16 -10.88
N LEU A 46 2.32 -0.09 -11.22
CA LEU A 46 2.35 -0.61 -12.58
C LEU A 46 0.93 -1.03 -12.96
N SER A 47 0.48 -0.61 -14.15
CA SER A 47 -0.72 -1.15 -14.77
C SER A 47 -0.32 -2.30 -15.68
N VAL A 48 -0.98 -3.45 -15.53
CA VAL A 48 -0.72 -4.65 -16.32
C VAL A 48 -2.03 -5.18 -16.87
N SER A 49 -2.01 -5.61 -18.14
CA SER A 49 -3.15 -6.22 -18.80
C SER A 49 -2.98 -7.73 -18.79
N LEU A 50 -3.94 -8.43 -18.16
CA LEU A 50 -3.98 -9.88 -18.07
C LEU A 50 -5.35 -10.36 -18.56
N THR A 51 -5.41 -11.56 -19.12
CA THR A 51 -6.69 -12.23 -19.41
C THR A 51 -7.30 -12.75 -18.11
N ASP A 52 -8.62 -12.97 -18.10
CA ASP A 52 -9.35 -13.45 -16.92
C ASP A 52 -8.77 -14.76 -16.37
N ASN A 53 -8.44 -15.70 -17.26
CA ASN A 53 -7.80 -16.97 -16.89
C ASN A 53 -6.49 -16.77 -16.09
N HIS A 54 -5.66 -15.78 -16.45
CA HIS A 54 -4.43 -15.51 -15.70
C HIS A 54 -4.70 -14.89 -14.32
N VAL A 55 -5.77 -14.10 -14.19
CA VAL A 55 -6.18 -13.54 -12.89
C VAL A 55 -6.69 -14.64 -11.98
N GLU A 56 -7.48 -15.57 -12.52
CA GLU A 56 -7.97 -16.75 -11.78
C GLU A 56 -6.81 -17.62 -11.27
N MET A 57 -5.82 -17.91 -12.12
CA MET A 57 -4.63 -18.67 -11.70
C MET A 57 -3.86 -17.97 -10.57
N ILE A 58 -3.77 -16.63 -10.58
CA ILE A 58 -3.14 -15.87 -9.49
C ILE A 58 -3.95 -16.04 -8.19
N ASP A 59 -5.27 -15.94 -8.27
CA ASP A 59 -6.14 -16.08 -7.10
C ASP A 59 -6.13 -17.52 -6.54
N GLU A 60 -6.00 -18.54 -7.39
CA GLU A 60 -5.79 -19.92 -6.97
C GLU A 60 -4.49 -20.08 -6.16
N VAL A 61 -3.38 -19.51 -6.63
CA VAL A 61 -2.09 -19.53 -5.91
C VAL A 61 -2.21 -18.85 -4.55
N ILE A 62 -2.90 -17.70 -4.48
CA ILE A 62 -3.18 -17.02 -3.20
C ILE A 62 -4.03 -17.92 -2.29
N GLY A 63 -5.06 -18.57 -2.84
CA GLY A 63 -5.91 -19.52 -2.12
C GLY A 63 -5.13 -20.70 -1.57
N HIS A 64 -4.22 -21.29 -2.36
CA HIS A 64 -3.34 -22.37 -1.93
C HIS A 64 -2.41 -21.94 -0.79
N ALA A 65 -1.80 -20.76 -0.91
CA ALA A 65 -0.92 -20.24 0.13
C ALA A 65 -1.68 -19.95 1.44
N ALA A 66 -2.91 -19.43 1.34
CA ALA A 66 -3.78 -19.19 2.49
C ALA A 66 -4.16 -20.50 3.21
N ARG A 67 -4.47 -21.57 2.46
CA ARG A 67 -4.72 -22.92 3.04
C ARG A 67 -3.52 -23.48 3.78
N ASN A 68 -2.31 -23.13 3.35
CA ASN A 68 -1.06 -23.51 4.01
C ASN A 68 -0.68 -22.57 5.18
N GLY A 69 -1.57 -21.67 5.59
CA GLY A 69 -1.36 -20.74 6.69
C GLY A 69 -0.59 -19.46 6.33
N ILE A 70 -0.25 -19.26 5.06
CA ILE A 70 0.41 -18.04 4.59
C ILE A 70 -0.67 -17.04 4.16
N VAL A 71 -1.02 -16.15 5.07
CA VAL A 71 -2.08 -15.15 4.87
C VAL A 71 -1.47 -13.79 4.52
N ARG A 72 -2.25 -12.90 3.89
CA ARG A 72 -1.86 -11.53 3.48
C ARG A 72 -0.97 -11.45 2.24
N ILE A 73 -0.99 -12.47 1.40
CA ILE A 73 -0.39 -12.40 0.06
C ILE A 73 -1.34 -11.61 -0.85
N THR A 74 -0.79 -10.64 -1.57
CA THR A 74 -1.55 -9.87 -2.57
C THR A 74 -1.20 -10.31 -3.99
N ARG A 75 -2.07 -10.02 -4.96
CA ARG A 75 -1.78 -10.23 -6.40
C ARG A 75 -0.47 -9.57 -6.82
N SER A 76 -0.16 -8.39 -6.27
CA SER A 76 1.10 -7.69 -6.51
C SER A 76 2.33 -8.49 -6.04
N ASP A 77 2.22 -9.25 -4.95
CA ASP A 77 3.35 -10.03 -4.44
C ASP A 77 3.60 -11.26 -5.31
N VAL A 78 2.54 -11.92 -5.80
CA VAL A 78 2.64 -13.01 -6.78
C VAL A 78 3.31 -12.51 -8.07
N ILE A 79 2.89 -11.35 -8.58
CA ILE A 79 3.49 -10.75 -9.78
C ILE A 79 4.95 -10.38 -9.56
N LYS A 80 5.31 -9.80 -8.41
CA LYS A 80 6.72 -9.50 -8.08
C LYS A 80 7.57 -10.75 -8.08
N LEU A 81 7.13 -11.82 -7.41
CA LEU A 81 7.85 -13.10 -7.39
C LEU A 81 8.04 -13.68 -8.79
N ALA A 82 7.00 -13.60 -9.63
CA ALA A 82 7.10 -14.04 -11.02
C ALA A 82 8.15 -13.21 -11.81
N ILE A 83 8.20 -11.88 -11.61
CA ILE A 83 9.19 -11.02 -12.25
C ILE A 83 10.60 -11.32 -11.73
N ASP A 84 10.77 -11.46 -10.42
CA ASP A 84 12.08 -11.74 -9.79
C ASP A 84 12.64 -13.07 -10.30
N THR A 85 11.80 -14.12 -10.38
CA THR A 85 12.22 -15.43 -10.94
C THR A 85 12.53 -15.39 -12.45
N LEU A 86 12.00 -14.43 -13.19
CA LEU A 86 12.36 -14.19 -14.59
C LEU A 86 13.64 -13.37 -14.72
N ALA A 87 13.88 -12.42 -13.80
CA ALA A 87 15.06 -11.56 -13.80
C ALA A 87 16.36 -12.34 -13.57
N ASP A 88 16.30 -13.44 -12.81
CA ASP A 88 17.46 -14.30 -12.54
C ASP A 88 17.83 -15.22 -13.73
N LYS A 89 17.00 -15.27 -14.79
CA LYS A 89 17.26 -16.12 -15.96
C LYS A 89 18.13 -15.42 -16.98
N SER A 90 19.00 -16.18 -17.64
CA SER A 90 19.80 -15.65 -18.76
C SER A 90 18.91 -15.28 -19.94
N GLU A 91 19.34 -14.31 -20.75
CA GLU A 91 18.60 -13.83 -21.92
C GLU A 91 18.20 -14.98 -22.87
N ALA A 92 19.10 -15.97 -23.06
CA ALA A 92 18.82 -17.15 -23.87
C ALA A 92 17.65 -18.01 -23.32
N GLN A 93 17.54 -18.14 -21.99
CA GLN A 93 16.45 -18.88 -21.35
C GLN A 93 15.13 -18.11 -21.44
N LEU A 94 15.18 -16.77 -21.31
CA LEU A 94 14.01 -15.92 -21.48
C LEU A 94 13.47 -16.04 -22.91
N LEU A 95 14.35 -15.93 -23.92
CA LEU A 95 13.97 -16.08 -25.33
C LEU A 95 13.42 -17.49 -25.63
N ALA A 96 13.96 -18.52 -25.00
CA ALA A 96 13.45 -19.88 -25.14
C ALA A 96 12.05 -20.05 -24.54
N LEU A 97 11.75 -19.38 -23.42
CA LEU A 97 10.42 -19.38 -22.82
C LEU A 97 9.41 -18.62 -23.68
N LEU A 98 9.81 -17.47 -24.25
CA LEU A 98 8.95 -16.68 -25.13
C LEU A 98 8.59 -17.42 -26.42
N LYS A 99 9.50 -18.24 -26.96
CA LYS A 99 9.22 -19.06 -28.15
C LYS A 99 8.27 -20.24 -27.91
N LYS A 100 8.00 -20.59 -26.65
CA LYS A 100 7.07 -21.66 -26.28
C LYS A 100 5.63 -21.19 -26.07
N ILE A 101 5.41 -19.87 -26.08
CA ILE A 101 4.09 -19.24 -26.02
C ILE A 101 3.50 -19.22 -27.43
#